data_AF-K9GQU6-F1
#
_entry.id   AF-K9GQU6-F1
#
_cell.length_a   1.000
_cell.length_b   1.000
_cell.length_c   1.000
_cell.angle_alpha   90.00
_cell.angle_beta   90.00
_cell.angle_gamma   90.00
#
_symmetry.space_group_name_H-M   'P 1'
#
loop_
_entity.id
_entity.type
_entity.pdbx_description
1 polymer ?
#
loop_
_entity_poly.entity_id
_entity_poly.type
_entity_poly.pdbx_seq_one_letter_code
_entity_poly.pdbx_strand_id
1 'polypeptide(L)'
;MAAKTDMPFDFDMSKYLTEMKVPGVDMDAMVATQQKNLEALTAANRLAFEGMQAIMKRQTEIMRQAVEESAAAATGVAGAQTPTDKMVKQTEVTKETFERTISNMRELSELVAKSNTEVLDLLNKRFAEVLDEVKTTVAKSGQQIPGAAKK
;
A
#
# COMPACT_ATOMS: atom_id res chain seq x y z
N MET A 1 6.06 -14.80 52.44
CA MET A 1 6.41 -13.38 52.51
C MET A 1 7.22 -13.06 51.26
N ALA A 2 6.62 -12.41 50.26
CA ALA A 2 7.32 -12.02 49.04
C ALA A 2 7.91 -10.61 49.24
N ALA A 3 9.21 -10.46 49.02
CA ALA A 3 9.87 -9.17 49.08
C ALA A 3 9.33 -8.26 47.96
N LYS A 4 8.62 -7.19 48.35
CA LYS A 4 8.36 -6.06 47.45
C LYS A 4 9.71 -5.46 47.07
N THR A 5 10.05 -5.57 45.79
CA THR A 5 11.12 -4.76 45.23
C THR A 5 10.53 -3.38 45.03
N ASP A 6 10.62 -2.53 46.05
CA ASP A 6 10.35 -1.10 45.92
C ASP A 6 11.48 -0.51 45.06
N MET A 7 11.21 -0.40 43.76
CA MET A 7 12.06 0.37 42.85
C MET A 7 11.91 1.85 43.23
N PRO A 8 12.99 2.59 43.53
CA PRO A 8 12.94 4.00 43.93
C PRO A 8 12.64 4.96 42.75
N PHE A 9 11.97 4.46 41.71
CA PHE A 9 11.68 5.15 40.47
C PHE A 9 10.21 4.91 40.10
N ASP A 10 9.30 5.44 40.90
CA ASP A 10 7.93 5.67 40.46
C ASP A 10 7.93 6.88 39.51
N PHE A 11 8.59 6.71 38.36
CA PHE A 11 8.68 7.72 37.31
C PHE A 11 7.33 7.77 36.62
N ASP A 12 6.43 8.56 37.21
CA ASP A 12 5.11 8.84 36.67
C ASP A 12 5.26 9.68 35.39
N MET A 13 5.52 8.98 34.27
CA MET A 13 5.59 9.54 32.92
C MET A 13 4.38 10.42 32.60
N SER A 14 3.20 10.11 33.17
CA SER A 14 1.98 10.85 32.91
C SER A 14 1.97 12.23 33.57
N LYS A 15 2.48 12.33 34.82
CA LYS A 15 2.75 13.62 35.49
C LYS A 15 3.90 14.39 34.85
N TYR A 16 4.98 13.71 34.47
CA TYR A 16 6.09 14.37 33.80
C TYR A 16 5.69 14.91 32.42
N LEU A 17 4.80 14.25 31.68
CA LEU A 17 4.26 14.77 30.41
C LEU A 17 3.27 15.93 30.57
N THR A 18 2.47 15.94 31.65
CA THR A 18 1.55 17.06 31.92
C THR A 18 2.26 18.27 32.53
N GLU A 19 3.32 18.07 33.31
CA GLU A 19 4.13 19.14 33.93
C GLU A 19 5.28 19.61 33.04
N MET A 20 5.83 18.76 32.15
CA MET A 20 6.69 19.20 31.05
C MET A 20 5.84 19.79 29.92
N LYS A 21 5.35 21.00 30.11
CA LYS A 21 5.33 21.94 28.98
C LYS A 21 6.77 22.13 28.54
N VAL A 22 7.31 21.24 27.71
CA VAL A 22 8.65 21.41 27.14
C VAL A 22 8.61 22.71 26.35
N PRO A 23 9.29 23.79 26.79
CA PRO A 23 9.22 25.07 26.11
C PRO A 23 9.67 24.86 24.65
N GLY A 24 8.84 25.28 23.69
CA GLY A 24 9.10 25.08 22.27
C GLY A 24 8.54 23.79 21.64
N VAL A 25 7.83 22.91 22.37
CA VAL A 25 7.16 21.72 21.80
C VAL A 25 5.64 21.89 21.79
N ASP A 26 5.02 21.70 20.61
CA ASP A 26 3.59 21.84 20.36
C ASP A 26 2.91 20.46 20.47
N MET A 27 2.38 20.12 21.65
CA MET A 27 1.80 18.79 21.94
C MET A 27 0.56 18.50 21.08
N ASP A 28 -0.25 19.51 20.77
CA ASP A 28 -1.42 19.37 19.90
C ASP A 28 -0.98 19.03 18.47
N ALA A 29 0.10 19.66 17.99
CA ALA A 29 0.69 19.32 16.69
C ALA A 29 1.27 17.89 16.67
N MET A 30 1.85 17.40 17.77
CA MET A 30 2.30 16.01 17.86
C MET A 30 1.14 15.02 17.81
N VAL A 31 0.05 15.26 18.55
CA VAL A 31 -1.14 14.41 18.51
C VAL A 31 -1.74 14.40 17.10
N ALA A 32 -1.86 15.56 16.46
CA ALA A 32 -2.34 15.66 15.08
C ALA A 32 -1.44 14.91 14.09
N THR A 33 -0.12 14.99 14.26
CA THR A 33 0.86 14.23 13.46
C THR A 33 0.64 12.71 13.60
N GLN A 34 0.44 12.23 14.83
CA GLN A 34 0.19 10.82 15.09
C GLN A 34 -1.15 10.35 14.52
N GLN A 35 -2.20 11.18 14.60
CA GLN A 35 -3.48 10.89 13.94
C GLN A 35 -3.32 10.74 12.43
N LYS A 36 -2.67 11.70 11.76
CA LYS A 36 -2.40 11.64 10.31
C LYS A 36 -1.55 10.42 9.92
N ASN A 37 -0.59 10.03 10.76
CA ASN A 37 0.21 8.83 10.53
C ASN A 37 -0.66 7.56 10.56
N LEU A 38 -1.60 7.45 11.51
CA LEU A 38 -2.54 6.34 11.58
C LEU A 38 -3.50 6.33 10.38
N GLU A 39 -3.99 7.49 9.96
CA GLU A 39 -4.83 7.62 8.77
C GLU A 39 -4.08 7.17 7.52
N ALA A 40 -2.83 7.61 7.33
CA ALA A 40 -2.00 7.19 6.20
C ALA A 40 -1.74 5.68 6.20
N LEU A 41 -1.42 5.08 7.35
CA LEU A 41 -1.26 3.64 7.47
C LEU A 41 -2.56 2.87 7.17
N THR A 42 -3.70 3.39 7.63
CA THR A 42 -5.00 2.78 7.37
C THR A 42 -5.34 2.86 5.87
N ALA A 43 -5.08 4.00 5.24
CA ALA A 43 -5.28 4.20 3.81
C ALA A 43 -4.35 3.33 2.96
N ALA A 44 -3.07 3.20 3.34
CA ALA A 44 -2.11 2.30 2.69
C ALA A 44 -2.59 0.84 2.75
N ASN A 45 -3.03 0.38 3.93
CA ASN A 45 -3.60 -0.96 4.09
C ASN A 45 -4.83 -1.17 3.20
N ARG A 46 -5.73 -0.19 3.15
CA ARG A 46 -6.91 -0.24 2.29
C ARG A 46 -6.53 -0.37 0.81
N LEU A 47 -5.60 0.45 0.32
CA LEU A 47 -5.10 0.37 -1.06
C LEU A 47 -4.47 -0.98 -1.36
N ALA A 48 -3.69 -1.54 -0.43
CA ALA A 48 -3.13 -2.88 -0.58
C ALA A 48 -4.23 -3.97 -0.69
N PHE A 49 -5.29 -3.87 0.12
CA PHE A 49 -6.44 -4.77 0.03
C PHE A 49 -7.20 -4.62 -1.29
N GLU A 50 -7.44 -3.39 -1.74
CA GLU A 50 -8.09 -3.11 -3.03
C GLU A 50 -7.26 -3.65 -4.20
N GLY A 51 -5.93 -3.51 -4.14
CA GLY A 51 -5.01 -4.11 -5.11
C GLY A 51 -5.07 -5.63 -5.14
N MET A 52 -5.07 -6.28 -3.97
CA MET A 52 -5.23 -7.74 -3.88
C MET A 52 -6.58 -8.20 -4.45
N GLN A 53 -7.67 -7.47 -4.16
CA GLN A 53 -8.99 -7.77 -4.72
C GLN A 53 -9.00 -7.62 -6.25
N ALA A 54 -8.33 -6.61 -6.80
CA ALA A 54 -8.23 -6.41 -8.24
C ALA A 54 -7.48 -7.57 -8.92
N ILE A 55 -6.38 -8.05 -8.32
CA ILE A 55 -5.63 -9.20 -8.81
C ILE A 55 -6.50 -10.47 -8.76
N MET A 56 -7.17 -10.74 -7.64
CA MET A 56 -8.05 -11.91 -7.49
C MET A 56 -9.21 -11.91 -8.48
N LYS A 57 -9.82 -10.74 -8.70
CA LYS A 57 -10.86 -10.57 -9.71
C LYS A 57 -10.34 -10.89 -11.10
N ARG A 58 -9.16 -10.37 -11.47
CA ARG A 58 -8.55 -10.64 -12.77
C ARG A 58 -8.19 -12.12 -12.94
N GLN A 59 -7.68 -12.76 -11.90
CA GLN A 59 -7.39 -14.21 -11.92
C GLN A 59 -8.65 -15.04 -12.18
N THR A 60 -9.79 -14.64 -11.60
CA THR A 60 -11.10 -15.29 -11.82
C THR A 60 -11.59 -15.09 -13.26
N GLU A 61 -11.42 -13.89 -13.82
CA GLU A 61 -11.75 -13.60 -15.21
C GLU A 61 -10.90 -14.44 -16.18
N ILE A 62 -9.59 -14.58 -15.91
CA ILE A 62 -8.69 -15.43 -16.70
C ILE A 62 -9.15 -16.90 -16.66
N MET A 63 -9.56 -17.41 -15.50
CA MET A 63 -10.09 -18.78 -15.38
C MET A 63 -11.37 -18.97 -16.19
N ARG A 64 -12.29 -18.00 -16.12
CA ARG A 64 -13.53 -18.04 -16.92
C ARG A 64 -13.22 -18.03 -18.41
N GLN A 65 -12.32 -17.16 -18.85
CA GLN A 65 -11.86 -17.09 -20.23
C GLN A 65 -11.29 -18.46 -20.68
N ALA A 66 -10.43 -19.07 -19.88
CA ALA A 66 -9.84 -20.38 -20.20
C ALA A 66 -10.89 -21.50 -20.40
N VAL A 67 -11.97 -21.50 -19.61
CA VAL A 67 -13.08 -22.46 -19.79
C VAL A 67 -13.84 -22.21 -21.09
N GLU A 68 -14.18 -20.96 -21.38
CA GLU A 68 -14.89 -20.57 -22.61
C GLU A 68 -14.05 -20.94 -23.86
N GLU A 69 -12.74 -20.71 -23.80
CA GLU A 69 -11.81 -21.08 -24.86
C GLU A 69 -11.70 -22.59 -25.07
N SER A 70 -11.57 -23.36 -23.99
CA SER A 70 -11.44 -24.80 -24.09
C SER A 70 -12.69 -25.40 -24.75
N ALA A 71 -13.87 -24.85 -24.46
CA ALA A 71 -15.11 -25.24 -25.12
C ALA A 71 -15.10 -24.84 -26.62
N ALA A 72 -14.65 -23.63 -26.95
CA ALA A 72 -14.55 -23.16 -28.33
C ALA A 72 -13.53 -23.94 -29.17
N ALA A 73 -12.37 -24.29 -28.59
CA ALA A 73 -11.35 -25.10 -29.25
C ALA A 73 -11.86 -26.52 -29.52
N ALA A 74 -12.57 -27.13 -28.56
CA ALA A 74 -13.16 -28.45 -28.73
C ALA A 74 -14.21 -28.49 -29.86
N THR A 75 -15.08 -27.47 -29.96
CA THR A 75 -16.07 -27.39 -31.04
C THR A 75 -15.43 -27.07 -32.39
N GLY A 76 -14.42 -26.18 -32.41
CA GLY A 76 -13.69 -25.82 -33.63
C GLY A 76 -12.93 -26.98 -34.26
N VAL A 77 -12.29 -27.83 -33.45
CA VAL A 77 -11.59 -29.03 -33.92
C VAL A 77 -12.56 -30.12 -34.39
N ALA A 78 -13.71 -30.28 -33.71
CA ALA A 78 -14.75 -31.22 -34.11
C ALA A 78 -15.41 -30.87 -35.46
N GLY A 79 -15.45 -29.59 -35.83
CA GLY A 79 -16.00 -29.12 -37.11
C GLY A 79 -15.08 -29.24 -38.32
N ALA A 80 -13.80 -29.55 -38.14
CA ALA A 80 -12.83 -29.63 -39.23
C ALA A 80 -12.90 -30.99 -39.99
N GLN A 81 -13.14 -30.93 -41.30
CA GLN A 81 -13.43 -32.11 -42.13
C GLN A 81 -12.19 -32.80 -42.69
N THR A 82 -11.09 -32.07 -42.95
CA THR A 82 -9.86 -32.63 -43.52
C THR A 82 -8.68 -32.59 -42.53
N PRO A 83 -7.66 -33.45 -42.69
CA PRO A 83 -6.43 -33.40 -41.88
C PRO A 83 -5.71 -32.04 -41.96
N THR A 84 -5.72 -31.40 -43.13
CA THR A 84 -5.12 -30.08 -43.33
C THR A 84 -5.89 -29.00 -42.57
N ASP A 85 -7.22 -29.01 -42.61
CA ASP A 85 -8.05 -28.05 -41.85
C ASP A 85 -7.84 -28.20 -40.35
N LYS A 86 -7.66 -29.43 -39.86
CA LYS A 86 -7.33 -29.70 -38.46
C LYS A 86 -5.98 -29.10 -38.07
N MET A 87 -4.95 -29.22 -38.91
CA MET A 87 -3.63 -28.62 -38.65
C MET A 87 -3.69 -27.09 -38.65
N VAL A 88 -4.41 -26.48 -39.60
CA VAL A 88 -4.60 -25.03 -39.64
C VAL A 88 -5.30 -24.56 -38.37
N LYS A 89 -6.43 -25.19 -38.00
CA LYS A 89 -7.16 -24.85 -36.76
C LYS A 89 -6.33 -25.02 -35.51
N GLN A 90 -5.53 -26.08 -35.42
CA GLN A 90 -4.66 -26.30 -34.26
C GLN A 90 -3.57 -25.23 -34.15
N THR A 91 -3.03 -24.78 -35.28
CA THR A 91 -2.03 -23.69 -35.33
C THR A 91 -2.66 -22.36 -34.93
N GLU A 92 -3.85 -22.04 -35.43
CA GLU A 92 -4.62 -20.84 -35.03
C GLU A 92 -4.89 -20.81 -33.53
N VAL A 93 -5.45 -21.90 -32.98
CA VAL A 93 -5.73 -22.02 -31.54
C VAL A 93 -4.45 -21.83 -30.72
N THR A 94 -3.35 -22.46 -31.14
CA THR A 94 -2.06 -22.33 -30.43
C THR A 94 -1.57 -20.88 -30.43
N LYS A 95 -1.65 -20.19 -31.57
CA LYS A 95 -1.26 -18.79 -31.70
C LYS A 95 -2.12 -17.89 -30.81
N GLU A 96 -3.43 -18.03 -30.86
CA GLU A 96 -4.38 -17.24 -30.07
C GLU A 96 -4.17 -17.47 -28.57
N THR A 97 -3.96 -18.72 -28.13
CA THR A 97 -3.65 -19.03 -26.72
C THR A 97 -2.35 -18.38 -26.28
N PHE A 98 -1.31 -18.38 -27.12
CA PHE A 98 -0.03 -17.74 -26.79
C PHE A 98 -0.17 -16.22 -26.64
N GLU A 99 -0.79 -15.55 -27.61
CA GLU A 99 -1.02 -14.10 -27.58
C GLU A 99 -1.83 -13.68 -26.34
N ARG A 100 -2.85 -14.48 -25.99
CA ARG A 100 -3.67 -14.26 -24.79
C ARG A 100 -2.88 -14.42 -23.51
N THR A 101 -2.05 -15.46 -23.42
CA THR A 101 -1.25 -15.72 -22.22
C THR A 101 -0.32 -14.54 -21.95
N ILE A 102 0.30 -13.98 -22.99
CA ILE A 102 1.13 -12.77 -22.88
C ILE A 102 0.29 -11.56 -22.46
N SER A 103 -0.92 -11.37 -22.99
CA SER A 103 -1.84 -10.30 -22.55
C SER A 103 -2.16 -10.43 -21.06
N ASN A 104 -2.58 -11.62 -20.62
CA ASN A 104 -2.92 -11.90 -19.24
C ASN A 104 -1.74 -11.64 -18.29
N MET A 105 -0.52 -12.03 -18.68
CA MET A 105 0.69 -11.74 -17.90
C MET A 105 0.98 -10.24 -17.79
N ARG A 106 0.81 -9.48 -18.88
CA ARG A 106 1.00 -8.01 -18.88
C ARG A 106 0.01 -7.33 -17.96
N GLU A 107 -1.27 -7.67 -18.07
CA GLU A 107 -2.32 -7.06 -17.25
C GLU A 107 -2.14 -7.35 -15.75
N LEU A 108 -1.76 -8.59 -15.41
CA LEU A 108 -1.43 -8.93 -14.02
C LEU A 108 -0.21 -8.16 -13.52
N SER A 109 0.83 -8.03 -14.33
CA SER A 109 2.02 -7.24 -14.00
C SER A 109 1.68 -5.76 -13.80
N GLU A 110 0.82 -5.19 -14.64
CA GLU A 110 0.36 -3.81 -14.53
C GLU A 110 -0.46 -3.59 -13.26
N LEU A 111 -1.35 -4.51 -12.90
CA LEU A 111 -2.12 -4.44 -11.65
C LEU A 111 -1.21 -4.45 -10.42
N VAL A 112 -0.22 -5.35 -10.38
CA VAL A 112 0.76 -5.42 -9.28
C VAL A 112 1.58 -4.13 -9.20
N ALA A 113 2.10 -3.66 -10.33
CA ALA A 113 2.91 -2.44 -10.37
C ALA A 113 2.10 -1.21 -9.92
N LYS A 114 0.85 -1.10 -10.39
CA LYS A 114 -0.05 -0.01 -10.02
C LYS A 114 -0.35 -0.04 -8.51
N SER A 115 -0.74 -1.19 -7.97
CA SER A 115 -1.04 -1.32 -6.54
C SER A 115 0.14 -0.93 -5.65
N ASN A 116 1.35 -1.37 -6.01
CA ASN A 116 2.56 -1.00 -5.26
C ASN A 116 2.85 0.51 -5.37
N THR A 117 2.68 1.09 -6.56
CA THR A 117 2.92 2.51 -6.79
C THR A 117 1.97 3.38 -5.98
N GLU A 118 0.67 3.07 -5.98
CA GLU A 118 -0.33 3.83 -5.21
C GLU A 118 -0.06 3.82 -3.70
N VAL A 119 0.37 2.69 -3.15
CA VAL A 119 0.78 2.59 -1.73
C VAL A 119 2.04 3.41 -1.47
N LEU A 120 3.06 3.30 -2.32
CA LEU A 120 4.31 4.03 -2.16
C LEU A 120 4.11 5.54 -2.29
N ASP A 121 3.29 6.00 -3.23
CA ASP A 121 2.98 7.42 -3.41
C ASP A 121 2.29 7.99 -2.17
N LEU A 122 1.36 7.24 -1.57
CA LEU A 122 0.70 7.64 -0.33
C LEU A 122 1.70 7.76 0.83
N LEU A 123 2.60 6.78 0.98
CA LEU A 123 3.62 6.80 2.03
C LEU A 123 4.65 7.91 1.82
N ASN A 124 5.08 8.13 0.57
CA ASN A 124 5.99 9.21 0.19
C ASN A 124 5.38 10.58 0.48
N LYS A 125 4.09 10.78 0.14
CA LYS A 125 3.36 12.00 0.48
C LYS A 125 3.35 12.23 1.98
N ARG A 126 3.01 11.22 2.77
CA ARG A 126 2.99 11.35 4.23
C ARG A 126 4.37 11.65 4.80
N PHE A 127 5.42 11.01 4.28
CA PHE A 127 6.79 11.29 4.68
C PHE A 127 7.19 12.75 4.42
N ALA A 128 6.85 13.30 3.26
CA ALA A 128 7.09 14.70 2.94
C ALA A 128 6.34 15.64 3.91
N GLU A 129 5.07 15.35 4.21
CA GLU A 129 4.28 16.12 5.17
C GLU A 129 4.90 16.07 6.59
N VAL A 130 5.44 14.93 7.02
CA VAL A 130 6.14 14.81 8.31
C VAL A 130 7.37 15.73 8.35
N LEU A 131 8.15 15.81 7.27
CA LEU A 131 9.29 16.72 7.20
C LEU A 131 8.88 18.19 7.29
N ASP A 132 7.76 18.57 6.67
CA ASP A 132 7.18 19.92 6.77
C ASP A 132 6.66 20.23 8.19
N GLU A 133 6.04 19.24 8.85
CA GLU A 133 5.59 19.33 10.25
C GLU A 133 6.79 19.51 11.20
N VAL A 134 7.89 18.78 11.00
CA VAL A 134 9.14 18.94 11.76
C VAL A 134 9.73 20.33 11.53
N LYS A 135 9.83 20.79 10.27
CA LYS A 135 10.33 22.14 9.94
C LYS A 135 9.51 23.22 10.62
N THR A 136 8.18 23.08 10.61
CA THR A 136 7.26 24.02 11.26
C THR A 136 7.46 24.04 12.77
N THR A 137 7.64 22.86 13.37
CA THR A 137 7.88 22.71 14.81
C THR A 137 9.19 23.40 15.20
N VAL A 138 10.30 23.11 14.50
CA VAL A 138 11.62 23.73 14.74
C VAL A 138 11.57 25.26 14.56
N ALA A 139 10.88 25.75 13.52
CA ALA A 139 10.73 27.18 13.29
C ALA A 139 9.94 27.88 14.42
N LYS A 140 8.88 27.24 14.94
CA LYS A 140 8.12 27.73 16.10
C LYS A 140 8.97 27.72 17.38
N SER A 141 9.78 26.68 17.62
CA SER A 141 10.69 26.59 18.77
C SER A 141 11.75 27.70 18.74
N GLY A 142 12.30 28.02 17.56
CA GLY A 142 13.28 29.09 17.38
C GLY A 142 12.73 30.52 17.59
N GLN A 143 11.43 30.72 17.41
CA GLN A 143 10.76 32.00 17.69
C GLN A 143 10.38 32.18 19.18
N GLN A 144 10.36 31.10 19.96
CA GLN A 144 10.04 31.11 21.39
C GLN A 144 11.26 31.30 22.33
N ILE A 145 12.42 31.73 21.83
CA ILE A 145 13.54 32.17 22.68
C ILE A 145 13.57 33.72 22.75
N PRO A 146 12.72 34.39 23.54
CA PRO A 146 12.96 35.76 23.95
C PRO A 146 13.87 35.76 25.19
N GLY A 147 15.13 36.17 25.06
CA GLY A 147 15.97 36.39 26.25
C GLY A 147 17.48 36.55 26.08
N ALA A 148 18.07 36.27 24.91
CA ALA A 148 19.53 36.42 24.71
C ALA A 148 19.90 37.65 23.88
N ALA A 149 19.29 38.81 24.16
CA ALA A 149 19.79 40.09 23.66
C ALA A 149 19.19 41.26 24.46
N LYS A 150 19.90 41.71 25.50
CA LYS A 150 20.39 43.08 25.70
C LYS A 150 20.93 43.24 27.13
N LYS A 151 22.02 44.00 27.20
CA LYS A 151 22.81 44.44 28.36
C LYS A 151 22.06 44.61 29.67
#